data_AF-A0A7J6WB36-F1
#
_entry.id   AF-A0A7J6WB36-F1
#
_cell.length_a   1.000
_cell.length_b   1.000
_cell.length_c   1.000
_cell.angle_alpha   90.00
_cell.angle_beta   90.00
_cell.angle_gamma   90.00
#
_symmetry.space_group_name_H-M   'P 1'
#
loop_
_entity.id
_entity.type
_entity.pdbx_description
1 polymer ?
#
loop_
_entity_poly.entity_id
_entity_poly.type
_entity_poly.pdbx_seq_one_letter_code
_entity_poly.pdbx_strand_id
1 'polypeptide(L)'
;MSCVVLLTLELITPLFKYTPNAILASIIITAVIGLIDFDSVFLIWKIDKFDFVACVGAFFGVIFISVEIGLLIAVSISFAKILLQVTRSQPFSLQIYIKSSFCDLI
;
A
#
# COMPACT_ATOMS: atom_id res chain seq x y z
N MET A 1 0.05 -11.81 -24.57
CA MET A 1 -0.72 -11.05 -23.56
C MET A 1 -0.85 -9.57 -23.95
N SER A 2 0.25 -8.87 -24.22
CA SER A 2 0.24 -7.44 -24.60
C SER A 2 -0.51 -7.14 -25.91
N CYS A 3 -0.40 -7.99 -26.94
CA CYS A 3 -1.14 -7.83 -28.19
C CYS A 3 -2.66 -7.92 -27.99
N VAL A 4 -3.11 -8.76 -27.06
CA VAL A 4 -4.53 -8.90 -26.73
C VAL A 4 -5.05 -7.62 -26.08
N VAL A 5 -4.28 -7.04 -25.15
CA VAL A 5 -4.64 -5.76 -24.50
C VAL A 5 -4.70 -4.61 -25.50
N LEU A 6 -3.73 -4.51 -26.42
CA LEU A 6 -3.73 -3.49 -27.47
C LEU A 6 -4.93 -3.62 -28.41
N LEU A 7 -5.22 -4.83 -28.88
CA LEU A 7 -6.39 -5.10 -29.73
C LEU A 7 -7.71 -4.82 -28.99
N THR A 8 -7.78 -5.14 -27.70
CA THR A 8 -8.95 -4.85 -26.86
C THR A 8 -9.12 -3.35 -26.68
N LEU A 9 -8.05 -2.60 -26.44
CA LEU A 9 -8.13 -1.14 -26.39
C LEU A 9 -8.61 -0.60 -27.74
N GLU A 10 -7.98 -0.91 -28.86
CA GLU A 10 -8.37 -0.28 -30.14
C GLU A 10 -9.81 -0.62 -30.57
N LEU A 11 -10.31 -1.82 -30.26
CA LEU A 11 -11.62 -2.31 -30.70
C LEU A 11 -12.75 -2.11 -29.66
N ILE A 12 -12.44 -2.14 -28.34
CA ILE A 12 -13.41 -1.98 -27.24
C ILE A 12 -13.35 -0.57 -26.60
N THR A 13 -12.36 0.29 -26.90
CA THR A 13 -12.36 1.72 -26.46
C THR A 13 -13.68 2.47 -26.70
N PRO A 14 -14.43 2.32 -27.83
CA PRO A 14 -15.73 2.97 -27.95
C PRO A 14 -16.74 2.50 -26.89
N LEU A 15 -16.66 1.24 -26.44
CA LEU A 15 -17.50 0.70 -25.37
C LEU A 15 -17.14 1.28 -23.99
N PHE A 16 -15.84 1.46 -23.70
CA PHE A 16 -15.40 2.07 -22.45
C PHE A 16 -15.84 3.52 -22.31
N LYS A 17 -16.01 4.25 -23.43
CA LYS A 17 -16.47 5.64 -23.42
C LYS A 17 -17.91 5.81 -22.91
N TYR A 18 -18.75 4.79 -23.05
CA TYR A 18 -20.14 4.77 -22.57
C TYR A 18 -20.30 4.07 -21.21
N THR A 19 -19.21 3.60 -20.60
CA THR A 19 -19.29 2.92 -19.32
C THR A 19 -19.70 3.94 -18.24
N PRO A 20 -20.88 3.80 -17.61
CA PRO A 20 -21.31 4.72 -16.58
C PRO A 20 -20.31 4.70 -15.41
N ASN A 21 -20.07 5.87 -14.82
CA ASN A 21 -19.20 6.04 -13.64
C ASN A 21 -19.56 5.07 -12.49
N ALA A 22 -20.82 4.61 -12.43
CA ALA A 22 -21.28 3.61 -11.49
C ALA A 22 -20.51 2.27 -11.57
N ILE A 23 -20.20 1.80 -12.78
CA ILE A 23 -19.48 0.52 -12.97
C ILE A 23 -18.02 0.68 -12.55
N LEU A 24 -17.37 1.78 -12.95
CA LEU A 24 -16.00 2.07 -12.51
C LEU A 24 -15.91 2.19 -10.99
N ALA A 25 -16.83 2.92 -10.36
CA ALA A 25 -16.87 3.05 -8.91
C ALA A 25 -17.05 1.68 -8.22
N SER A 26 -17.96 0.84 -8.72
CA SER A 26 -18.18 -0.51 -8.18
C SER A 26 -16.93 -1.38 -8.24
N ILE A 27 -16.18 -1.32 -9.34
CA ILE A 27 -14.94 -2.08 -9.52
C ILE A 27 -13.86 -1.58 -8.54
N ILE A 28 -13.71 -0.26 -8.40
CA ILE A 28 -12.73 0.34 -7.47
C ILE A 28 -13.06 -0.05 -6.03
N ILE A 29 -14.33 0.07 -5.61
CA ILE A 29 -14.75 -0.29 -4.25
C ILE A 29 -14.48 -1.77 -3.97
N THR A 30 -14.83 -2.66 -4.90
CA THR A 30 -14.58 -4.11 -4.77
C THR A 30 -13.08 -4.40 -4.69
N ALA A 31 -12.26 -3.74 -5.52
CA ALA A 31 -10.82 -3.90 -5.51
C ALA A 31 -10.19 -3.42 -4.19
N VAL A 32 -10.62 -2.27 -3.66
CA VAL A 32 -10.11 -1.73 -2.38
C VAL A 32 -10.50 -2.62 -1.21
N ILE A 33 -11.75 -3.10 -1.17
CA ILE A 33 -12.20 -4.03 -0.12
C ILE A 33 -11.42 -5.35 -0.18
N GLY A 34 -11.16 -5.87 -1.39
CA GLY A 34 -10.37 -7.09 -1.58
C GLY A 34 -8.87 -6.93 -1.28
N LEU A 35 -8.37 -5.70 -1.22
CA LEU A 35 -6.96 -5.39 -0.93
C LEU A 35 -6.70 -5.16 0.58
N ILE A 36 -7.73 -4.80 1.35
CA ILE A 36 -7.59 -4.52 2.79
C ILE A 36 -7.69 -5.82 3.59
N ASP A 37 -6.54 -6.33 4.02
CA ASP A 37 -6.45 -7.43 4.99
C ASP A 37 -6.51 -6.87 6.42
N PHE A 38 -7.70 -6.91 7.03
CA PHE A 38 -7.90 -6.43 8.40
C PHE A 38 -7.05 -7.15 9.44
N ASP A 39 -6.78 -8.45 9.23
CA ASP A 39 -5.94 -9.26 10.11
C ASP A 39 -4.52 -8.67 10.18
N SER A 40 -3.92 -8.41 9.02
CA SER A 40 -2.60 -7.78 8.89
C SER A 40 -2.54 -6.40 9.56
N VAL A 41 -3.58 -5.58 9.43
CA VAL A 41 -3.62 -4.24 10.05
C VAL A 41 -3.63 -4.33 11.58
N PHE A 42 -4.44 -5.23 12.15
CA PHE A 42 -4.47 -5.46 13.59
C PHE A 42 -3.14 -6.00 14.12
N LEU A 43 -2.55 -6.89 13.33
CA LEU A 43 -1.26 -7.47 13.61
C LEU A 43 -0.23 -6.34 13.68
N ILE A 44 -0.06 -5.53 12.62
CA ILE A 44 0.87 -4.37 12.55
C ILE A 44 0.73 -3.41 13.74
N TRP A 45 -0.50 -3.10 14.16
CA TRP A 45 -0.76 -2.23 15.32
C TRP A 45 -0.03 -2.70 16.60
N LYS A 46 0.11 -4.02 16.78
CA LYS A 46 0.71 -4.61 17.99
C LYS A 46 2.24 -4.60 18.00
N ILE A 47 2.91 -4.55 16.84
CA ILE A 47 4.37 -4.64 16.71
C ILE A 47 5.01 -3.27 16.57
N ASP A 48 4.49 -2.44 15.67
CA ASP A 48 5.15 -1.20 15.33
C ASP A 48 4.13 -0.08 15.02
N LYS A 49 3.99 0.81 16.00
CA LYS A 49 3.07 1.96 15.91
C LYS A 49 3.48 2.98 14.84
N PHE A 50 4.76 3.04 14.45
CA PHE A 50 5.20 3.99 13.42
C PHE A 50 4.79 3.53 12.03
N ASP A 51 4.87 2.22 11.75
CA ASP A 51 4.40 1.64 10.48
C ASP A 51 2.88 1.81 10.34
N PHE A 52 2.15 1.61 11.44
CA PHE A 52 0.71 1.88 11.48
C PHE A 52 0.36 3.34 11.16
N VAL A 53 1.08 4.30 11.76
CA VAL A 53 0.89 5.74 11.48
C VAL A 53 1.23 6.07 10.02
N ALA A 54 2.25 5.44 9.43
CA ALA A 54 2.58 5.61 8.02
C ALA A 54 1.44 5.11 7.11
N CYS A 55 0.87 3.95 7.41
CA CYS A 55 -0.21 3.36 6.63
C CYS A 55 -1.52 4.16 6.74
N VAL A 56 -1.90 4.59 7.96
CA VAL A 56 -3.07 5.46 8.19
C VAL A 56 -2.84 6.85 7.58
N GLY A 57 -1.64 7.40 7.71
CA GLY A 57 -1.26 8.67 7.11
C GLY A 57 -1.31 8.63 5.58
N ALA A 58 -0.87 7.53 4.97
CA ALA A 58 -0.98 7.31 3.52
C ALA A 58 -2.46 7.26 3.09
N PHE A 59 -3.27 6.46 3.80
CA PHE A 59 -4.69 6.31 3.51
C PHE A 59 -5.43 7.66 3.57
N PHE A 60 -5.24 8.41 4.65
CA PHE A 60 -5.82 9.74 4.77
C PHE A 60 -5.23 10.74 3.76
N GLY A 61 -3.93 10.66 3.46
CA GLY A 61 -3.28 11.52 2.47
C GLY A 61 -3.83 11.34 1.06
N VAL A 62 -4.13 10.10 0.66
CA VAL A 62 -4.76 9.78 -0.63
C VAL A 62 -6.19 10.32 -0.71
N ILE A 63 -6.97 10.22 0.38
CA ILE A 63 -8.37 10.67 0.42
C ILE A 63 -8.49 12.19 0.45
N PHE A 64 -7.61 12.88 1.18
CA PHE A 64 -7.73 14.34 1.38
C PHE A 64 -7.01 15.19 0.33
N ILE A 65 -5.91 14.71 -0.25
CA ILE A 65 -5.06 15.52 -1.14
C ILE A 65 -5.03 14.90 -2.53
N SER A 66 -4.25 13.83 -2.70
CA SER A 66 -4.02 13.13 -3.97
C SER A 66 -3.23 11.85 -3.70
N VAL A 67 -3.35 10.87 -4.60
CA VAL A 67 -2.59 9.61 -4.53
C VAL A 67 -1.08 9.85 -4.46
N GLU A 68 -0.57 10.80 -5.25
CA GLU A 68 0.86 11.13 -5.32
C GLU A 68 1.42 11.64 -3.98
N ILE A 69 0.69 12.56 -3.33
CA ILE A 69 1.12 13.15 -2.05
C ILE A 69 0.99 12.14 -0.91
N GLY A 70 -0.10 11.36 -0.87
CA GLY A 70 -0.27 10.29 0.11
C GLY A 70 0.86 9.25 0.06
N LEU A 71 1.27 8.86 -1.15
CA LEU A 71 2.39 7.96 -1.36
C LEU A 71 3.73 8.58 -0.94
N LEU A 72 3.98 9.84 -1.29
CA LEU A 72 5.21 10.55 -0.89
C LEU A 72 5.37 10.60 0.63
N ILE A 73 4.30 10.88 1.37
CA ILE A 73 4.33 10.91 2.84
C ILE A 73 4.67 9.53 3.40
N ALA A 74 4.02 8.46 2.89
CA ALA A 74 4.26 7.09 3.32
C ALA A 74 5.72 6.65 3.13
N VAL A 75 6.25 6.89 1.92
CA VAL A 75 7.63 6.55 1.57
C VAL A 75 8.61 7.35 2.41
N SER A 76 8.35 8.65 2.63
CA SER A 76 9.21 9.51 3.44
C SER A 76 9.34 9.00 4.88
N ILE A 77 8.23 8.55 5.48
CA ILE A 77 8.21 8.01 6.85
C ILE A 77 8.96 6.68 6.92
N SER A 78 8.73 5.77 5.98
CA SER A 78 9.47 4.50 5.89
C SER A 78 10.97 4.72 5.68
N PHE A 79 11.33 5.66 4.80
CA PHE A 79 12.72 6.01 4.54
C PHE A 79 13.39 6.66 5.76
N ALA A 80 12.69 7.53 6.48
CA ALA A 80 13.19 8.13 7.72
C ALA A 80 13.47 7.07 8.80
N LYS A 81 12.61 6.04 8.94
CA LYS A 81 12.89 4.91 9.85
C LYS A 81 14.17 4.16 9.46
N ILE A 82 14.33 3.86 8.18
CA ILE A 82 15.53 3.15 7.68
C ILE A 82 16.78 4.01 7.92
N LEU A 83 16.72 5.31 7.65
CA LEU A 83 17.85 6.22 7.82
C LEU A 83 18.25 6.37 9.30
N LEU A 84 17.27 6.46 10.21
CA LEU A 84 17.51 6.48 11.66
C LEU A 84 18.15 5.16 12.14
N GLN A 85 17.79 4.02 11.55
CA GLN A 85 18.41 2.73 11.85
C GLN A 85 19.87 2.65 11.37
N VAL A 86 20.16 3.15 10.16
CA VAL A 86 21.53 3.13 9.60
C VAL A 86 22.47 4.07 10.33
N THR A 87 21.98 5.24 10.76
CA THR A 87 22.80 6.25 11.46
C THR A 87 23.03 5.89 12.94
N ARG A 88 22.12 5.12 13.54
CA ARG A 88 22.24 4.59 14.91
C ARG A 88 22.92 3.22 14.85
N SER A 89 24.25 3.20 14.84
CA SER A 89 25.07 1.98 14.93
C SER A 89 24.73 1.10 16.15
N GLN A 90 23.80 0.16 15.97
CA GLN A 90 23.61 -1.02 16.82
C GLN A 90 23.64 -2.26 15.91
N PRO A 91 24.23 -3.38 16.37
CA PRO A 91 24.66 -4.46 15.50
C PRO A 91 23.47 -5.09 14.75
N PHE A 92 23.67 -5.19 13.44
CA PHE A 92 22.92 -5.88 12.39
C PHE A 92 22.25 -7.22 12.79
N SER A 93 22.67 -7.87 13.89
CA SER A 93 22.10 -9.11 14.42
C SER A 93 20.71 -8.99 15.07
N LEU A 94 20.31 -7.85 15.63
CA LEU A 94 19.04 -7.74 16.38
C LEU A 94 17.82 -7.41 15.50
N GLN A 95 18.04 -6.90 14.29
CA GLN A 95 16.97 -6.54 13.35
C GLN A 95 16.46 -7.76 12.56
N ILE A 96 17.32 -8.75 12.32
CA ILE A 96 16.92 -10.07 11.80
C ILE A 96 16.18 -10.88 12.88
N TYR A 97 16.54 -10.74 14.16
CA TYR A 97 15.85 -11.46 15.26
C TYR A 97 14.43 -10.96 15.51
N ILE A 98 14.15 -9.65 15.41
CA ILE A 98 12.78 -9.10 15.57
C ILE A 98 11.91 -9.37 14.33
N LYS A 99 12.50 -9.39 13.12
CA LYS A 99 11.77 -9.78 11.89
C LYS A 99 11.54 -11.31 11.81
N SER A 100 12.46 -12.13 12.31
CA SER A 100 12.37 -13.61 12.35
C SER A 100 11.45 -14.10 13.47
N SER A 101 11.58 -13.60 14.71
CA SER A 101 10.72 -14.01 15.84
C SER A 101 9.24 -13.67 15.63
N PHE A 102 8.94 -12.85 14.64
CA PHE A 102 7.62 -12.48 14.21
C PHE A 102 7.10 -13.34 13.04
N CYS A 103 8.00 -13.87 12.21
CA CYS A 103 7.69 -14.86 11.18
C CYS A 103 7.51 -16.27 11.77
N ASP A 104 8.10 -16.54 12.94
CA ASP A 104 8.02 -17.82 13.68
C ASP A 104 6.83 -17.88 14.68
N LEU A 105 6.06 -16.79 14.86
CA LEU A 105 4.89 -16.71 15.75
C LEU A 105 3.56 -16.53 14.97
N ILE A 106 3.58 -16.84 13.68
CA ILE A 106 2.45 -17.04 12.76
C ILE A 106 2.56 -18.49 12.27
#